data_AF-A0A730WKK7-F1
#
_entry.id   AF-A0A730WKK7-F1
#
_cell.length_a   1.000
_cell.length_b   1.000
_cell.length_c   1.000
_cell.angle_alpha   90.00
_cell.angle_beta   90.00
_cell.angle_gamma   90.00
#
_symmetry.space_group_name_H-M   'P 1'
#
loop_
_entity.id
_entity.type
_entity.pdbx_description
1 polymer ?
#
loop_
_entity_poly.entity_id
_entity_poly.type
_entity_poly.pdbx_seq_one_letter_code
_entity_poly.pdbx_strand_id
1 'polypeptide(L)'
;MGWDTRAAGNWAKHHAEPGPTNNCASYVRKAIKAGGVTVTNTQNAKDYGPMLEAAGFRRISSAQPPRAGDVVVIQPYAGGHAAGHMAIYDGQDWYSDFKQRDFWGGPGYRSSRPAYQMYRKD
;
A
#
# COMPACT_ATOMS: atom_id res chain seq x y z
N MET A 1 -18.16 -1.00 -13.37
CA MET A 1 -17.16 -1.92 -12.80
C MET A 1 -16.66 -1.28 -11.53
N GLY A 2 -16.91 -1.93 -10.39
CA GLY A 2 -16.61 -1.39 -9.06
C GLY A 2 -15.23 -1.80 -8.57
N TRP A 3 -14.83 -1.23 -7.43
CA TRP A 3 -13.63 -1.58 -6.70
C TRP A 3 -13.82 -2.94 -5.98
N ASP A 4 -13.12 -3.98 -6.41
CA ASP A 4 -13.14 -5.30 -5.78
C ASP A 4 -11.94 -5.47 -4.83
N THR A 5 -12.19 -5.21 -3.56
CA THR A 5 -11.17 -5.32 -2.49
C THR A 5 -10.64 -6.73 -2.33
N ARG A 6 -11.47 -7.76 -2.60
CA ARG A 6 -11.09 -9.17 -2.45
C ARG A 6 -10.16 -9.58 -3.58
N ALA A 7 -10.45 -9.19 -4.82
CA ALA A 7 -9.57 -9.43 -5.95
C ALA A 7 -8.22 -8.74 -5.75
N ALA A 8 -8.22 -7.49 -5.26
CA ALA A 8 -6.98 -6.76 -4.95
C ALA A 8 -6.15 -7.46 -3.86
N GLY A 9 -6.77 -7.83 -2.73
CA GLY A 9 -6.10 -8.53 -1.64
C GLY A 9 -5.56 -9.91 -2.06
N ASN A 10 -6.36 -10.69 -2.79
CA ASN A 10 -5.93 -11.99 -3.32
C ASN A 10 -4.74 -11.85 -4.27
N TRP A 11 -4.75 -10.83 -5.15
CA TRP A 11 -3.62 -10.58 -6.03
C TRP A 11 -2.34 -10.31 -5.22
N ALA A 12 -2.42 -9.42 -4.21
CA ALA A 12 -1.28 -9.10 -3.37
C ALA A 12 -0.74 -10.32 -2.62
N LYS A 13 -1.64 -11.15 -2.07
CA LYS A 13 -1.28 -12.39 -1.36
C LYS A 13 -0.62 -13.42 -2.26
N HIS A 14 -1.15 -13.67 -3.46
CA HIS A 14 -0.64 -14.70 -4.37
C HIS A 14 0.66 -14.32 -5.08
N HIS A 15 0.93 -13.03 -5.21
CA HIS A 15 2.16 -12.53 -5.83
C HIS A 15 3.19 -12.05 -4.81
N ALA A 16 2.96 -12.26 -3.52
CA ALA A 16 3.91 -11.87 -2.49
C ALA A 16 5.22 -12.65 -2.62
N GLU A 17 6.33 -11.93 -2.70
CA GLU A 17 7.67 -12.50 -2.69
C GLU A 17 8.02 -13.04 -1.29
N PRO A 18 8.99 -13.95 -1.17
CA PRO A 18 9.46 -14.45 0.14
C PRO A 18 10.06 -13.37 1.05
N GLY A 19 10.41 -12.21 0.50
CA GLY A 19 11.00 -11.08 1.23
C GLY A 19 10.99 -9.78 0.40
N PRO A 20 11.49 -8.67 0.97
CA PRO A 20 11.45 -7.36 0.32
C PRO A 20 12.33 -7.32 -0.95
N THR A 21 11.76 -6.82 -2.04
CA THR A 21 12.44 -6.64 -3.35
C THR A 21 12.56 -5.17 -3.77
N ASN A 22 12.09 -4.24 -2.94
CA ASN A 22 12.00 -2.79 -3.21
C ASN A 22 11.03 -2.44 -4.34
N ASN A 23 10.09 -3.33 -4.69
CA ASN A 23 9.11 -3.12 -5.75
C ASN A 23 7.70 -2.83 -5.22
N CYS A 24 7.58 -2.42 -3.95
CA CYS A 24 6.32 -2.18 -3.24
C CYS A 24 5.30 -1.38 -4.07
N ALA A 25 5.72 -0.29 -4.71
CA ALA A 25 4.85 0.54 -5.51
C ALA A 25 4.26 -0.17 -6.75
N SER A 26 5.06 -0.98 -7.41
CA SER A 26 4.63 -1.75 -8.58
C SER A 26 3.62 -2.83 -8.20
N TYR A 27 3.87 -3.55 -7.10
CA TYR A 27 3.01 -4.64 -6.65
C TYR A 27 1.68 -4.09 -6.14
N VAL A 28 1.68 -3.06 -5.30
CA VAL A 28 0.42 -2.48 -4.81
C VAL A 28 -0.39 -1.87 -5.96
N ARG A 29 0.23 -1.19 -6.93
CA ARG A 29 -0.50 -0.70 -8.12
C ARG A 29 -1.12 -1.83 -8.93
N LYS A 30 -0.42 -2.94 -9.12
CA LYS A 30 -0.95 -4.12 -9.82
C LYS A 30 -2.09 -4.78 -9.02
N ALA A 31 -1.99 -4.84 -7.70
CA ALA A 31 -3.07 -5.30 -6.82
C ALA A 31 -4.33 -4.44 -7.00
N ILE A 32 -4.19 -3.11 -6.97
CA ILE A 32 -5.32 -2.19 -7.18
C ILE A 32 -5.91 -2.37 -8.60
N LYS A 33 -5.07 -2.57 -9.61
CA LYS A 33 -5.52 -2.90 -10.97
C LYS A 33 -6.29 -4.21 -11.05
N ALA A 34 -5.87 -5.24 -10.31
CA ALA A 34 -6.59 -6.51 -10.22
C ALA A 34 -7.96 -6.36 -9.54
N GLY A 35 -8.10 -5.40 -8.61
CA GLY A 35 -9.38 -4.98 -8.05
C GLY A 35 -10.23 -4.09 -8.97
N GLY A 36 -9.82 -3.89 -10.23
CA GLY A 36 -10.59 -3.14 -11.22
C GLY A 36 -10.37 -1.63 -11.25
N VAL A 37 -9.41 -1.10 -10.45
CA VAL A 37 -9.12 0.34 -10.41
C VAL A 37 -7.74 0.63 -11.02
N THR A 38 -7.69 1.54 -11.98
CA THR A 38 -6.40 1.97 -12.56
C THR A 38 -5.89 3.19 -11.82
N VAL A 39 -4.70 3.06 -11.23
CA VAL A 39 -3.96 4.16 -10.61
C VAL A 39 -2.81 4.56 -11.52
N THR A 40 -2.68 5.87 -11.77
CA THR A 40 -1.58 6.43 -12.56
C THR A 40 -0.24 6.04 -11.94
N ASN A 41 0.69 5.55 -12.76
CA ASN A 41 1.99 5.12 -12.28
C ASN A 41 2.85 6.34 -11.90
N THR A 42 3.46 6.29 -10.72
CA THR A 42 4.55 7.18 -10.33
C THR A 42 5.75 6.34 -9.86
N GLN A 43 6.94 6.92 -9.93
CA GLN A 43 8.19 6.22 -9.67
C GLN A 43 8.35 5.82 -8.19
N ASN A 44 7.91 6.67 -7.26
CA ASN A 44 8.13 6.44 -5.83
C ASN A 44 6.83 6.15 -5.08
N ALA A 45 6.89 5.25 -4.09
CA ALA A 45 5.76 4.94 -3.22
C ALA A 45 5.23 6.18 -2.49
N LYS A 46 6.11 7.05 -1.99
CA LYS A 46 5.74 8.29 -1.28
C LYS A 46 4.86 9.25 -2.08
N ASP A 47 4.89 9.14 -3.41
CA ASP A 47 4.21 10.04 -4.34
C ASP A 47 2.82 9.50 -4.77
N TYR A 48 2.42 8.32 -4.29
CA TYR A 48 1.14 7.69 -4.70
C TYR A 48 -0.11 8.35 -4.11
N GLY A 49 0.00 9.19 -3.07
CA GLY A 49 -1.15 9.80 -2.41
C GLY A 49 -2.11 10.51 -3.38
N PRO A 50 -1.65 11.52 -4.15
CA PRO A 50 -2.47 12.19 -5.16
C PRO A 50 -2.99 11.26 -6.27
N MET A 51 -2.23 10.21 -6.62
CA MET A 51 -2.64 9.25 -7.65
C MET A 51 -3.80 8.36 -7.17
N LEU A 52 -3.78 7.97 -5.90
CA LEU A 52 -4.87 7.23 -5.26
C LEU A 52 -6.13 8.11 -5.15
N GLU A 53 -5.97 9.37 -4.76
CA GLU A 53 -7.08 10.33 -4.71
C GLU A 53 -7.72 10.55 -6.08
N ALA A 54 -6.91 10.71 -7.13
CA ALA A 54 -7.40 10.82 -8.52
C ALA A 54 -8.13 9.54 -9.00
N ALA A 55 -7.77 8.37 -8.47
CA ALA A 55 -8.48 7.11 -8.71
C ALA A 55 -9.75 6.94 -7.83
N GLY A 56 -10.10 7.97 -7.05
CA GLY A 56 -11.29 8.00 -6.21
C GLY A 56 -11.14 7.23 -4.89
N PHE A 57 -9.91 7.09 -4.37
CA PHE A 57 -9.70 6.77 -2.97
C PHE A 57 -9.81 8.06 -2.14
N ARG A 58 -10.26 7.93 -0.90
CA ARG A 58 -10.27 9.01 0.09
C ARG A 58 -9.24 8.75 1.18
N ARG A 59 -8.67 9.82 1.71
CA ARG A 59 -7.84 9.75 2.93
C ARG A 59 -8.70 9.29 4.11
N ILE A 60 -8.18 8.38 4.91
CA ILE A 60 -8.80 7.94 6.16
C ILE A 60 -7.87 8.17 7.35
N SER A 61 -8.46 8.37 8.52
CA SER A 61 -7.70 8.43 9.76
C SER A 61 -7.09 7.07 10.08
N SER A 62 -5.83 7.05 10.49
CA SER A 62 -5.14 5.84 10.93
C SER A 62 -5.65 5.29 12.26
N ALA A 63 -6.52 6.02 12.95
CA ALA A 63 -7.23 5.53 14.13
C ALA A 63 -8.33 4.53 13.79
N GLN A 64 -8.75 4.45 12.52
CA GLN A 64 -9.76 3.49 12.10
C GLN A 64 -9.12 2.11 11.90
N PRO A 65 -9.80 1.01 12.30
CA PRO A 65 -9.36 -0.32 11.93
C PRO A 65 -9.23 -0.47 10.42
N PRO A 66 -8.18 -1.16 9.94
CA PRO A 66 -7.99 -1.38 8.51
C PRO A 66 -9.09 -2.27 7.95
N ARG A 67 -9.52 -1.96 6.73
CA ARG A 67 -10.48 -2.74 5.92
C ARG A 67 -9.78 -3.28 4.69
N ALA A 68 -10.25 -4.41 4.18
CA ALA A 68 -9.72 -4.98 2.95
C ALA A 68 -9.71 -3.92 1.83
N GLY A 69 -8.60 -3.85 1.10
CA GLY A 69 -8.36 -2.86 0.06
C GLY A 69 -7.84 -1.51 0.55
N ASP A 70 -7.67 -1.31 1.86
CA ASP A 70 -6.98 -0.11 2.36
C ASP A 70 -5.54 -0.09 1.90
N VAL A 71 -5.09 1.09 1.46
CA VAL A 71 -3.72 1.32 1.00
C VAL A 71 -3.06 2.31 1.93
N VAL A 72 -1.85 2.02 2.39
CA VAL A 72 -1.02 2.97 3.13
C VAL A 72 0.10 3.49 2.23
N VAL A 73 0.37 4.79 2.33
CA VAL A 73 1.58 5.44 1.78
C VAL A 73 2.38 6.01 2.93
N ILE A 74 3.65 5.62 3.01
CA ILE A 74 4.56 5.96 4.11
C ILE A 74 5.73 6.77 3.54
N GLN A 75 6.01 7.91 4.17
CA GLN A 75 7.11 8.77 3.80
C GLN A 75 8.47 8.16 4.16
N PRO A 76 9.55 8.52 3.44
CA PRO A 76 10.89 8.07 3.80
C PRO A 76 11.29 8.57 5.20
N TYR A 77 12.23 7.86 5.83
CA TYR A 77 12.85 8.26 7.09
C TYR A 77 14.38 8.39 6.92
N ALA A 78 15.05 9.04 7.86
CA ALA A 78 16.50 9.23 7.82
C ALA A 78 17.23 7.87 7.84
N GLY A 79 18.08 7.61 6.83
CA GLY A 79 18.74 6.32 6.64
C GLY A 79 17.86 5.22 6.01
N GLY A 80 16.61 5.56 5.65
CA GLY A 80 15.71 4.69 4.90
C GLY A 80 15.75 4.94 3.39
N HIS A 81 14.99 4.14 2.64
CA HIS A 81 14.91 4.28 1.19
C HIS A 81 14.12 5.54 0.79
N ALA A 82 14.68 6.36 -0.10
CA ALA A 82 14.12 7.65 -0.49
C ALA A 82 12.75 7.56 -1.19
N ALA A 83 12.43 6.41 -1.79
CA ALA A 83 11.14 6.19 -2.46
C ALA A 83 9.95 6.08 -1.48
N GLY A 84 10.20 5.97 -0.17
CA GLY A 84 9.16 5.66 0.81
C GLY A 84 8.67 4.21 0.73
N HIS A 85 7.51 3.93 1.30
CA HIS A 85 6.90 2.61 1.30
C HIS A 85 5.39 2.68 1.04
N MET A 86 4.83 1.63 0.47
CA MET A 86 3.38 1.47 0.38
C MET A 86 2.95 0.02 0.49
N ALA A 87 1.77 -0.20 1.04
CA ALA A 87 1.20 -1.52 1.25
C ALA A 87 -0.32 -1.50 1.12
N ILE A 88 -0.92 -2.64 0.81
CA ILE A 88 -2.37 -2.88 0.75
C ILE A 88 -2.77 -3.95 1.79
N TYR A 89 -3.93 -3.77 2.43
CA TYR A 89 -4.47 -4.72 3.39
C TYR A 89 -5.44 -5.68 2.71
N ASP A 90 -5.26 -7.00 2.88
CA ASP A 90 -6.17 -8.01 2.28
C ASP A 90 -7.43 -8.28 3.13
N GLY A 91 -7.52 -7.68 4.32
CA GLY A 91 -8.55 -7.97 5.32
C GLY A 91 -8.00 -8.67 6.58
N GLN A 92 -6.80 -9.25 6.49
CA GLN A 92 -6.10 -9.94 7.57
C GLN A 92 -4.65 -9.49 7.73
N ASP A 93 -3.92 -9.36 6.62
CA ASP A 93 -2.50 -9.06 6.58
C ASP A 93 -2.20 -7.88 5.64
N TRP A 94 -1.07 -7.22 5.86
CA TRP A 94 -0.56 -6.16 4.98
C TRP A 94 0.43 -6.73 3.98
N TYR A 95 0.34 -6.28 2.73
CA TYR A 95 1.20 -6.70 1.63
C TYR A 95 1.74 -5.50 0.87
N SER A 96 3.04 -5.50 0.61
CA SER A 96 3.66 -4.64 -0.39
C SER A 96 3.97 -5.47 -1.64
N ASP A 97 5.25 -5.67 -1.90
CA ASP A 97 5.85 -6.73 -2.71
C ASP A 97 6.01 -8.05 -1.94
N PHE A 98 5.85 -8.06 -0.61
CA PHE A 98 5.89 -9.26 0.23
C PHE A 98 4.86 -9.18 1.36
N LYS A 99 4.61 -10.30 2.04
CA LYS A 99 3.75 -10.34 3.23
C LYS A 99 4.44 -9.66 4.42
N GLN A 100 3.81 -8.65 4.99
CA GLN A 100 4.34 -7.88 6.11
C GLN A 100 3.70 -8.28 7.44
N ARG A 101 4.46 -8.15 8.53
CA ARG A 101 3.95 -8.31 9.91
C ARG A 101 2.94 -7.22 10.29
N ASP A 102 3.17 -6.02 9.79
CA ASP A 102 2.36 -4.81 10.01
C ASP A 102 2.56 -3.88 8.82
N PHE A 103 1.84 -2.76 8.78
CA PHE A 103 1.88 -1.83 7.64
C PHE A 103 3.26 -1.17 7.43
N TRP A 104 4.15 -1.15 8.43
CA TRP A 104 5.45 -0.48 8.34
C TRP A 104 6.44 -1.16 7.39
N GLY A 105 6.30 -2.46 7.14
CA GLY A 105 7.12 -3.18 6.15
C GLY A 105 8.59 -3.40 6.55
N GLY A 106 9.00 -3.01 7.76
CA GLY A 106 10.36 -3.26 8.23
C GLY A 106 10.68 -2.63 9.59
N PRO A 107 11.79 -3.05 10.24
CA PRO A 107 12.19 -2.52 11.54
C PRO A 107 12.49 -1.02 11.51
N GLY A 108 13.15 -0.51 10.45
CA GLY A 108 13.51 0.92 10.36
C GLY A 108 12.31 1.86 10.24
N TYR A 109 11.31 1.49 9.45
CA TYR A 109 10.03 2.22 9.39
C TYR A 109 9.30 2.18 10.74
N ARG A 110 9.30 1.03 11.40
CA ARG A 110 8.62 0.83 12.69
C ARG A 110 9.24 1.63 13.83
N SER A 111 10.57 1.73 13.87
CA SER A 111 11.27 2.53 14.88
C SER A 111 11.17 4.03 14.60
N SER A 112 11.34 4.44 13.33
CA SER A 112 11.37 5.86 12.95
C SER A 112 9.99 6.51 12.89
N ARG A 113 8.94 5.71 12.69
CA ARG A 113 7.53 6.15 12.61
C ARG A 113 7.34 7.39 11.72
N PRO A 114 7.83 7.38 10.46
CA PRO A 114 7.65 8.52 9.56
C PRO A 114 6.17 8.77 9.29
N ALA A 115 5.86 9.97 8.78
CA ALA A 115 4.50 10.33 8.40
C ALA A 115 3.93 9.32 7.40
N TYR A 116 2.67 8.94 7.58
CA TYR A 116 1.96 8.04 6.69
C TYR A 116 0.51 8.48 6.54
N GLN A 117 -0.10 8.09 5.43
CA GLN A 117 -1.51 8.33 5.15
C GLN A 117 -2.14 7.04 4.64
N MET A 118 -3.29 6.68 5.22
CA MET A 118 -4.11 5.57 4.75
C MET A 118 -5.19 6.07 3.79
N TYR A 119 -5.52 5.25 2.80
CA TYR A 119 -6.47 5.53 1.73
C TYR A 119 -7.46 4.39 1.62
N ARG A 120 -8.73 4.72 1.41
CA ARG A 120 -9.82 3.75 1.24
C ARG A 120 -10.68 4.14 0.06
N LYS A 121 -11.19 3.14 -0.65
CA LYS A 121 -12.23 3.30 -1.65
C LYS A 121 -13.40 2.42 -1.24
N ASP A 122 -14.59 3.00 -1.26
CA ASP A 122 -15.86 2.32 -0.97
C ASP A 122 -16.55 1.92 -2.29
#